data_AF-A0A6G4XRF0-F1
#
_entry.id   AF-A0A6G4XRF0-F1
#
_cell.length_a   1.000
_cell.length_b   1.000
_cell.length_c   1.000
_cell.angle_alpha   90.00
_cell.angle_beta   90.00
_cell.angle_gamma   90.00
#
_symmetry.space_group_name_H-M   'P 1'
#
loop_
_entity.id
_entity.type
_entity.pdbx_description
1 polymer ?
#
loop_
_entity_poly.entity_id
_entity_poly.type
_entity_poly.pdbx_seq_one_letter_code
_entity_poly.pdbx_strand_id
1 'polypeptide(L)'
;MHSLVLVCLPSDTRPEGIEGAVETALAPFSLYGEVDPWRDDETGPPCEHWSVTERKLPGTTTWAEVAESYNRAYSDESPMLVDEDGHAYRMVTYNPQSEWDWYQIGGRWSGHFLCRPEADGDPRLVNGERSWTNKDAPAKPLACDGGPVGLLDLEAMRRRRGEEAATLYDRWESAVQGLPAAKPWQHFLERHQADPGTYSKDEARDDYRAQPAVAAAAEVSELSFWDPVGQFAGGRAAYVREARDEAVTGVVLLTLEGAWIERPWAFETTASAEAAYVERAAAYLDGLDPDVYVVAVDCHS
;
A
#
# COMPACT_ATOMS: atom_id res chain seq x y z
N MET A 1 3.13 8.88 -6.25
CA MET A 1 2.23 7.71 -6.32
C MET A 1 0.93 8.07 -5.61
N HIS A 2 -0.22 7.50 -5.99
CA HIS A 2 -1.48 7.74 -5.28
C HIS A 2 -1.88 6.54 -4.44
N SER A 3 -2.35 6.79 -3.22
CA SER A 3 -2.74 5.76 -2.24
C SER A 3 -4.12 6.05 -1.64
N LEU A 4 -4.95 5.01 -1.51
CA LEU A 4 -6.18 5.06 -0.73
C LEU A 4 -5.84 4.93 0.76
N VAL A 5 -5.94 6.04 1.49
CA VAL A 5 -5.78 6.11 2.93
C VAL A 5 -7.15 6.15 3.58
N LEU A 6 -7.43 5.22 4.50
CA LEU A 6 -8.62 5.28 5.34
C LEU A 6 -8.26 6.00 6.64
N VAL A 7 -8.92 7.13 6.90
CA VAL A 7 -8.71 7.95 8.09
C VAL A 7 -9.84 7.74 9.08
N CYS A 8 -9.53 7.22 10.27
CA CYS A 8 -10.48 7.10 11.36
C CYS A 8 -10.54 8.42 12.15
N LEU A 9 -11.74 8.94 12.40
CA LEU A 9 -11.95 10.18 13.13
C LEU A 9 -12.90 9.95 14.33
N PRO A 10 -12.71 10.67 15.45
CA PRO A 10 -13.53 10.51 16.65
C PRO A 10 -15.03 10.72 16.42
N SER A 11 -15.85 10.08 17.25
CA SER A 11 -17.33 10.13 17.17
C SER A 11 -17.96 11.53 17.35
N ASP A 12 -17.24 12.48 17.93
CA ASP A 12 -17.67 13.87 18.08
C ASP A 12 -17.31 14.76 16.88
N THR A 13 -16.71 14.18 15.84
CA THR A 13 -16.44 14.86 14.57
C THR A 13 -17.76 15.26 13.92
N ARG A 14 -17.91 16.55 13.64
CA ARG A 14 -19.11 17.07 12.97
C ARG A 14 -18.93 17.04 11.45
N PRO A 15 -20.01 16.84 10.67
CA PRO A 15 -19.93 16.83 9.21
C PRO A 15 -19.25 18.08 8.62
N GLU A 16 -19.56 19.27 9.15
CA GLU A 16 -18.95 20.53 8.72
C GLU A 16 -17.46 20.67 9.06
N GLY A 17 -16.92 19.83 9.95
CA GLY A 17 -15.53 19.83 10.39
C GLY A 17 -14.69 18.68 9.85
N ILE A 18 -15.26 17.82 8.97
CA ILE A 18 -14.57 16.62 8.46
C ILE A 18 -13.26 16.97 7.77
N GLU A 19 -13.23 17.99 6.92
CA GLU A 19 -12.04 18.37 6.17
C GLU A 19 -10.89 18.78 7.11
N GLY A 20 -11.16 19.66 8.08
CA GLY A 20 -10.16 20.06 9.08
C GLY A 20 -9.74 18.92 10.02
N ALA A 21 -10.64 17.97 10.31
CA ALA A 21 -10.33 16.79 11.11
C ALA A 21 -9.42 15.82 10.34
N VAL A 22 -9.68 15.58 9.05
CA VAL A 22 -8.79 14.82 8.16
C VAL A 22 -7.43 15.50 8.06
N GLU A 23 -7.38 16.81 7.84
CA GLU A 23 -6.14 17.58 7.78
C GLU A 23 -5.32 17.42 9.06
N THR A 24 -5.96 17.57 10.22
CA THR A 24 -5.31 17.43 11.54
C THR A 24 -4.75 16.03 11.74
N ALA A 25 -5.51 15.00 11.37
CA ALA A 25 -5.08 13.61 11.49
C ALA A 25 -3.89 13.29 10.57
N LEU A 26 -3.89 13.83 9.35
CA LEU A 26 -2.83 13.59 8.35
C LEU A 26 -1.58 14.46 8.56
N ALA A 27 -1.69 15.60 9.24
CA ALA A 27 -0.60 16.57 9.41
C ALA A 27 0.74 15.98 9.88
N PRO A 28 0.79 15.02 10.84
CA PRO A 28 2.06 14.40 11.26
C PRO A 28 2.79 13.65 10.14
N PHE A 29 2.09 13.28 9.07
CA PHE A 29 2.61 12.52 7.94
C PHE A 29 2.83 13.39 6.69
N SER A 30 2.70 14.71 6.80
CA SER A 30 2.93 15.61 5.67
C SER A 30 4.42 15.77 5.37
N LEU A 31 4.78 15.78 4.10
CA LEU A 31 6.11 16.19 3.62
C LEU A 31 6.45 17.63 4.02
N TYR A 32 5.42 18.48 4.18
CA TYR A 32 5.57 19.89 4.53
C TYR A 32 5.45 20.16 6.03
N GLY A 33 5.40 19.11 6.86
CA GLY A 33 5.41 19.27 8.31
C GLY A 33 6.71 19.94 8.76
N GLU A 34 6.60 21.05 9.50
CA GLU A 34 7.76 21.68 10.14
C GLU A 34 8.30 20.74 11.23
N VAL A 35 9.54 20.29 11.06
CA VAL A 35 10.25 19.52 12.08
C VAL A 35 11.53 20.24 12.48
N ASP A 36 11.88 20.15 13.76
CA ASP A 36 13.18 20.61 14.23
C ASP A 36 14.29 19.84 13.49
N PRO A 37 15.42 20.49 13.14
CA PRO A 37 16.52 19.80 12.50
C PRO A 37 16.95 18.59 13.33
N TRP A 38 16.96 17.41 12.71
CA TRP A 38 17.33 16.17 13.37
C TRP A 38 18.49 15.49 12.63
N ARG A 39 19.18 14.61 13.37
CA ARG A 39 20.35 13.89 12.91
C ARG A 39 19.91 12.67 12.10
N ASP A 40 20.15 12.71 10.80
CA ASP A 40 19.96 11.59 9.86
C ASP A 40 21.30 10.88 9.67
N ASP A 41 21.45 9.73 10.31
CA ASP A 41 22.68 8.94 10.34
C ASP A 41 22.83 8.10 9.07
N GLU A 42 23.99 8.21 8.41
CA GLU A 42 24.29 7.38 7.25
C GLU A 42 24.48 5.92 7.68
N THR A 43 23.72 5.02 7.05
CA THR A 43 23.80 3.58 7.33
C THR A 43 24.66 2.85 6.31
N GLY A 44 25.35 1.80 6.74
CA GLY A 44 26.20 0.96 5.89
C GLY A 44 27.66 1.42 5.81
N PRO A 45 28.50 0.70 5.06
CA PRO A 45 29.92 1.05 4.91
C PRO A 45 30.08 2.25 3.96
N PRO A 46 31.06 3.15 4.20
CA PRO A 46 31.22 4.35 3.38
C PRO A 46 31.44 4.06 1.89
N CYS A 47 32.06 2.92 1.55
CA CYS A 47 32.32 2.53 0.17
C CYS A 47 31.06 2.19 -0.66
N GLU A 48 29.93 1.92 0.00
CA GLU A 48 28.64 1.64 -0.64
C GLU A 48 27.76 2.89 -0.79
N HIS A 49 28.14 4.00 -0.15
CA HIS A 49 27.40 5.25 -0.27
C HIS A 49 27.33 5.71 -1.74
N TRP A 50 26.15 6.13 -2.20
CA TRP A 50 25.89 6.44 -3.60
C TRP A 50 26.88 7.47 -4.19
N SER A 51 27.28 8.47 -3.39
CA SER A 51 28.22 9.51 -3.84
C SER A 51 29.63 8.98 -4.12
N VAL A 52 30.05 7.88 -3.47
CA VAL A 52 31.30 7.17 -3.77
C VAL A 52 31.22 6.57 -5.17
N THR A 53 30.10 5.93 -5.50
CA THR A 53 29.88 5.30 -6.80
C THR A 53 29.79 6.34 -7.92
N GLU A 54 28.99 7.39 -7.74
CA GLU A 54 28.85 8.46 -8.74
C GLU A 54 30.18 9.16 -9.03
N ARG A 55 30.99 9.37 -7.99
CA ARG A 55 32.26 10.11 -8.09
C ARG A 55 33.47 9.21 -8.29
N LYS A 56 33.27 7.88 -8.34
CA LYS A 56 34.32 6.86 -8.51
C LYS A 56 35.45 7.00 -7.47
N LEU A 57 35.09 7.24 -6.22
CA LEU A 57 36.07 7.30 -5.12
C LEU A 57 36.65 5.89 -4.85
N PRO A 58 37.86 5.79 -4.27
CA PRO A 58 38.49 4.50 -3.98
C PRO A 58 37.62 3.62 -3.07
N GLY A 59 37.67 2.29 -3.23
CA GLY A 59 36.86 1.37 -2.42
C GLY A 59 37.21 1.32 -0.92
N THR A 60 38.33 1.92 -0.50
CA THR A 60 38.80 1.99 0.90
C THR A 60 38.48 3.34 1.57
N THR A 61 37.45 4.05 1.11
CA THR A 61 37.11 5.41 1.57
C THR A 61 36.52 5.39 2.99
N THR A 62 36.95 6.33 3.82
CA THR A 62 36.38 6.61 5.16
C THR A 62 35.21 7.59 5.07
N TRP A 63 34.32 7.64 6.07
CA TRP A 63 33.23 8.63 6.10
C TRP A 63 33.71 10.09 6.02
N ALA A 64 34.90 10.40 6.55
CA ALA A 64 35.51 11.72 6.44
C ALA A 64 35.83 12.10 4.98
N GLU A 65 36.39 11.18 4.22
CA GLU A 65 36.69 11.38 2.80
C GLU A 65 35.41 11.45 1.94
N VAL A 66 34.38 10.67 2.28
CA VAL A 66 33.05 10.77 1.65
C VAL A 66 32.45 12.15 1.91
N ALA A 67 32.42 12.59 3.17
CA ALA A 67 31.86 13.88 3.58
C ALA A 67 32.58 15.06 2.90
N GLU A 68 33.91 15.06 2.85
CA GLU A 68 34.68 16.11 2.16
C GLU A 68 34.31 16.16 0.66
N SER A 69 34.24 15.00 0.02
CA SER A 69 33.91 14.89 -1.41
C SER A 69 32.47 15.33 -1.70
N TYR A 70 31.52 14.95 -0.84
CA TYR A 70 30.12 15.34 -0.90
C TYR A 70 29.96 16.85 -0.73
N ASN A 71 30.46 17.42 0.37
CA ASN A 71 30.32 18.84 0.69
C ASN A 71 30.94 19.76 -0.37
N ARG A 72 32.02 19.30 -1.04
CA ARG A 72 32.63 20.01 -2.17
C ARG A 72 31.76 20.01 -3.42
N ALA A 73 30.99 18.94 -3.63
CA ALA A 73 30.19 18.73 -4.82
C ALA A 73 28.77 19.30 -4.69
N TYR A 74 28.21 19.25 -3.48
CA TYR A 74 26.85 19.64 -3.14
C TYR A 74 26.88 20.76 -2.10
N SER A 75 27.55 21.87 -2.43
CA SER A 75 27.75 22.99 -1.50
C SER A 75 26.47 23.73 -1.10
N ASP A 76 25.41 23.55 -1.89
CA ASP A 76 24.10 24.17 -1.67
C ASP A 76 23.16 23.25 -0.87
N GLU A 77 23.58 22.01 -0.59
CA GLU A 77 22.84 21.04 0.22
C GLU A 77 23.26 21.09 1.70
N SER A 78 22.49 20.45 2.56
CA SER A 78 22.88 20.28 3.96
C SER A 78 24.19 19.49 4.07
N PRO A 79 25.21 19.99 4.79
CA PRO A 79 26.53 19.37 4.80
C PRO A 79 26.50 18.01 5.51
N MET A 80 27.26 17.07 4.98
CA MET A 80 27.59 15.82 5.65
C MET A 80 28.66 16.07 6.72
N LEU A 81 28.35 15.68 7.94
CA LEU A 81 29.18 15.80 9.13
C LEU A 81 29.65 14.42 9.56
N VAL A 82 30.75 14.35 10.32
CA VAL A 82 31.26 13.10 10.90
C VAL A 82 31.44 13.31 12.40
N ASP A 83 30.92 12.38 13.20
CA ASP A 83 31.06 12.43 14.66
C ASP A 83 32.42 11.91 15.16
N GLU A 84 32.63 11.92 16.47
CA GLU A 84 33.88 11.50 17.11
C GLU A 84 34.17 10.00 16.92
N ASP A 85 33.13 9.20 16.70
CA ASP A 85 33.23 7.74 16.47
C ASP A 85 33.45 7.40 14.98
N GLY A 86 33.42 8.41 14.09
CA GLY A 86 33.65 8.26 12.66
C GLY A 86 32.40 7.93 11.86
N HIS A 87 31.20 8.11 12.42
CA HIS A 87 29.93 7.94 11.70
C HIS A 87 29.53 9.23 10.98
N ALA A 88 29.11 9.11 9.72
CA ALA A 88 28.58 10.25 8.97
C ALA A 88 27.10 10.49 9.30
N TYR A 89 26.70 11.75 9.32
CA TYR A 89 25.31 12.16 9.45
C TYR A 89 25.05 13.49 8.74
N ARG A 90 23.77 13.80 8.51
CA ARG A 90 23.31 15.11 8.06
C ARG A 90 22.32 15.70 9.05
N MET A 91 22.30 17.02 9.18
CA MET A 91 21.22 17.72 9.86
C MET A 91 20.14 18.03 8.82
N VAL A 92 18.99 17.41 8.97
CA VAL A 92 17.91 17.50 7.98
C VAL A 92 16.64 18.07 8.61
N THR A 93 15.82 18.73 7.79
CA THR A 93 14.55 19.35 8.21
C THR A 93 13.34 18.75 7.48
N TYR A 94 13.53 17.62 6.79
CA TYR A 94 12.39 16.89 6.23
C TYR A 94 11.72 16.08 7.33
N ASN A 95 10.40 15.94 7.26
CA ASN A 95 9.64 15.13 8.20
C ASN A 95 9.99 13.64 8.01
N PRO A 96 10.61 12.96 8.99
CA PRO A 96 10.97 11.55 8.87
C PRO A 96 9.76 10.61 8.76
N GLN A 97 8.57 11.11 9.09
CA GLN A 97 7.31 10.39 8.99
C GLN A 97 6.50 10.82 7.77
N SER A 98 7.11 11.54 6.80
CA SER A 98 6.37 12.02 5.63
C SER A 98 5.90 10.87 4.75
N GLU A 99 4.60 10.82 4.50
CA GLU A 99 3.93 9.82 3.66
C GLU A 99 3.16 10.46 2.49
N TRP A 100 2.98 11.79 2.50
CA TRP A 100 2.24 12.50 1.47
C TRP A 100 2.68 13.94 1.25
N ASP A 101 2.56 14.45 0.02
CA ASP A 101 2.74 15.86 -0.37
C ASP A 101 1.40 16.54 -0.74
N TRP A 102 0.36 15.77 -1.05
CA TRP A 102 -0.98 16.28 -1.33
C TRP A 102 -2.06 15.26 -0.96
N TYR A 103 -3.26 15.72 -0.60
CA TYR A 103 -4.40 14.83 -0.38
C TYR A 103 -5.74 15.42 -0.84
N GLN A 104 -6.74 14.55 -1.02
CA GLN A 104 -8.12 14.91 -1.32
C GLN A 104 -9.09 13.83 -0.80
N ILE A 105 -10.20 14.22 -0.15
CA ILE A 105 -11.26 13.27 0.25
C ILE A 105 -11.95 12.71 -1.00
N GLY A 106 -12.09 11.39 -1.07
CA GLY A 106 -12.62 10.67 -2.23
C GLY A 106 -11.57 10.55 -3.36
N GLY A 107 -11.37 11.63 -4.11
CA GLY A 107 -10.39 11.71 -5.21
C GLY A 107 -10.58 10.58 -6.24
N ARG A 108 -9.50 9.85 -6.53
CA ARG A 108 -9.54 8.66 -7.42
C ARG A 108 -10.45 7.56 -6.91
N TRP A 109 -10.65 7.49 -5.60
CA TRP A 109 -11.48 6.50 -4.92
C TRP A 109 -12.89 7.01 -4.61
N SER A 110 -13.32 8.14 -5.19
CA SER A 110 -14.64 8.70 -4.90
C SER A 110 -15.79 7.69 -5.08
N GLY A 111 -16.61 7.56 -4.05
CA GLY A 111 -17.61 6.50 -3.86
C GLY A 111 -16.99 5.17 -3.41
N HIS A 112 -15.97 5.21 -2.55
CA HIS A 112 -15.27 4.02 -2.05
C HIS A 112 -16.19 3.15 -1.20
N PHE A 113 -16.88 3.77 -0.23
CA PHE A 113 -17.77 3.07 0.69
C PHE A 113 -19.18 2.95 0.13
N LEU A 114 -19.89 1.92 0.60
CA LEU A 114 -21.34 1.86 0.48
C LEU A 114 -21.96 2.34 1.79
N CYS A 115 -22.98 3.20 1.71
CA CYS A 115 -23.87 3.46 2.83
C CYS A 115 -24.97 2.40 2.89
N ARG A 116 -25.53 2.21 4.08
CA ARG A 116 -26.74 1.40 4.27
C ARG A 116 -27.91 2.05 3.53
N PRO A 117 -28.82 1.28 2.91
CA PRO A 117 -29.96 1.84 2.21
C PRO A 117 -30.81 2.81 3.04
N GLU A 118 -30.96 2.55 4.34
CA GLU A 118 -31.69 3.40 5.29
C GLU A 118 -30.96 4.69 5.66
N ALA A 119 -29.65 4.77 5.39
CA ALA A 119 -28.81 5.95 5.62
C ALA A 119 -28.63 6.79 4.35
N ASP A 120 -29.27 6.43 3.23
CA ASP A 120 -29.15 7.19 1.98
C ASP A 120 -29.60 8.65 2.17
N GLY A 121 -28.70 9.58 1.85
CA GLY A 121 -28.89 11.01 2.08
C GLY A 121 -28.72 11.49 3.53
N ASP A 122 -28.25 10.65 4.46
CA ASP A 122 -27.91 11.10 5.82
C ASP A 122 -26.80 12.17 5.76
N PRO A 123 -26.99 13.34 6.39
CA PRO A 123 -26.03 14.45 6.31
C PRO A 123 -24.68 14.14 6.96
N ARG A 124 -24.56 13.04 7.70
CA ARG A 124 -23.29 12.57 8.27
C ARG A 124 -22.45 11.78 7.28
N LEU A 125 -23.01 11.34 6.15
CA LEU A 125 -22.22 10.72 5.09
C LEU A 125 -21.31 11.76 4.43
N VAL A 126 -20.05 11.40 4.26
CA VAL A 126 -19.02 12.23 3.64
C VAL A 126 -19.04 11.98 2.15
N ASN A 127 -19.08 13.05 1.37
CA ASN A 127 -18.93 13.03 -0.08
C ASN A 127 -17.86 14.05 -0.44
N GLY A 128 -16.69 13.57 -0.82
CA GLY A 128 -15.57 14.40 -1.24
C GLY A 128 -15.68 14.76 -2.73
N GLU A 129 -14.57 15.28 -3.25
CA GLU A 129 -14.47 15.61 -4.66
C GLU A 129 -13.91 14.44 -5.45
N ARG A 130 -14.26 14.36 -6.73
CA ARG A 130 -13.67 13.43 -7.69
C ARG A 130 -12.32 13.93 -8.17
N SER A 131 -11.42 13.03 -8.54
CA SER A 131 -10.17 13.42 -9.20
C SER A 131 -10.38 13.62 -10.70
N TRP A 132 -9.35 14.13 -11.38
CA TRP A 132 -9.38 14.33 -12.83
C TRP A 132 -9.63 13.04 -13.64
N THR A 133 -9.32 11.85 -13.09
CA THR A 133 -9.49 10.56 -13.78
C THR A 133 -10.93 10.06 -13.77
N ASN A 134 -11.76 10.54 -12.83
CA ASN A 134 -13.13 10.08 -12.64
C ASN A 134 -14.14 11.23 -12.51
N LYS A 135 -13.75 12.49 -12.75
CA LYS A 135 -14.59 13.69 -12.56
C LYS A 135 -15.98 13.63 -13.19
N ASP A 136 -16.11 13.01 -14.37
CA ASP A 136 -17.35 12.93 -15.14
C ASP A 136 -18.09 11.60 -14.90
N ALA A 137 -17.56 10.73 -14.04
CA ALA A 137 -18.21 9.45 -13.74
C ALA A 137 -19.52 9.69 -12.95
N PRO A 138 -20.60 8.98 -13.29
CA PRO A 138 -21.85 9.12 -12.57
C PRO A 138 -21.69 8.67 -11.11
N ALA A 139 -22.47 9.30 -10.22
CA ALA A 139 -22.59 8.83 -8.83
C ALA A 139 -23.09 7.38 -8.81
N LYS A 140 -22.38 6.54 -8.06
CA LYS A 140 -22.81 5.16 -7.84
C LYS A 140 -23.91 5.18 -6.77
N PRO A 141 -25.03 4.46 -6.95
CA PRO A 141 -26.07 4.38 -5.94
C PRO A 141 -25.51 3.90 -4.60
N LEU A 142 -25.94 4.56 -3.51
CA LEU A 142 -25.52 4.29 -2.14
C LEU A 142 -24.01 4.46 -1.89
N ALA A 143 -23.26 5.08 -2.80
CA ALA A 143 -21.82 5.27 -2.61
C ALA A 143 -21.54 6.59 -1.89
N CYS A 144 -20.57 6.55 -0.99
CA CYS A 144 -20.05 7.71 -0.26
C CYS A 144 -18.53 7.59 -0.07
N ASP A 145 -17.90 8.67 0.39
CA ASP A 145 -16.47 8.74 0.68
C ASP A 145 -16.15 8.55 2.15
N GLY A 146 -17.17 8.42 3.00
CA GLY A 146 -17.00 8.11 4.40
C GLY A 146 -18.25 8.40 5.21
N GLY A 147 -18.10 8.32 6.52
CA GLY A 147 -19.17 8.57 7.48
C GLY A 147 -18.98 7.74 8.75
N PRO A 148 -19.91 7.85 9.72
CA PRO A 148 -19.95 6.97 10.86
C PRO A 148 -20.03 5.50 10.40
N VAL A 149 -19.22 4.61 10.98
CA VAL A 149 -19.16 3.18 10.62
C VAL A 149 -20.54 2.53 10.65
N GLY A 150 -21.39 2.92 11.60
CA GLY A 150 -22.76 2.44 11.73
C GLY A 150 -23.67 2.77 10.53
N LEU A 151 -23.35 3.81 9.75
CA LEU A 151 -24.07 4.16 8.51
C LEU A 151 -23.49 3.50 7.27
N LEU A 152 -22.28 2.95 7.36
CA LEU A 152 -21.64 2.24 6.26
C LEU A 152 -22.11 0.79 6.20
N ASP A 153 -22.23 0.26 4.99
CA ASP A 153 -22.58 -1.13 4.70
C ASP A 153 -21.33 -1.92 4.30
N LEU A 154 -20.42 -2.05 5.27
CA LEU A 154 -19.18 -2.81 5.11
C LEU A 154 -19.46 -4.28 4.74
N GLU A 155 -20.53 -4.88 5.28
CA GLU A 155 -20.89 -6.26 4.94
C GLU A 155 -21.39 -6.40 3.49
N ALA A 156 -22.13 -5.43 2.94
CA ALA A 156 -22.46 -5.47 1.52
C ALA A 156 -21.22 -5.34 0.62
N MET A 157 -20.21 -4.55 1.02
CA MET A 157 -18.93 -4.48 0.32
C MET A 157 -18.23 -5.85 0.34
N ARG A 158 -18.10 -6.46 1.51
CA ARG A 158 -17.54 -7.81 1.69
C ARG A 158 -18.29 -8.84 0.86
N ARG A 159 -19.62 -8.85 0.94
CA ARG A 159 -20.45 -9.81 0.21
C ARG A 159 -20.26 -9.71 -1.30
N ARG A 160 -20.30 -8.49 -1.88
CA ARG A 160 -20.05 -8.28 -3.31
C ARG A 160 -18.68 -8.80 -3.71
N ARG A 161 -17.64 -8.44 -2.95
CA ARG A 161 -16.27 -8.84 -3.25
C ARG A 161 -16.04 -10.34 -3.10
N GLY A 162 -16.66 -10.96 -2.11
CA GLY A 162 -16.64 -12.41 -1.92
C GLY A 162 -17.34 -13.18 -3.04
N GLU A 163 -18.46 -12.67 -3.56
CA GLU A 163 -19.16 -13.24 -4.73
C GLU A 163 -18.31 -13.15 -6.01
N GLU A 164 -17.64 -12.02 -6.24
CA GLU A 164 -16.69 -11.83 -7.34
C GLU A 164 -15.51 -12.81 -7.23
N ALA A 165 -14.88 -12.88 -6.05
CA ALA A 165 -13.75 -13.77 -5.79
C ALA A 165 -14.12 -15.24 -5.94
N ALA A 166 -15.30 -15.63 -5.45
CA ALA A 166 -15.85 -16.97 -5.62
C ALA A 166 -16.01 -17.31 -7.11
N THR A 167 -16.57 -16.40 -7.90
CA THR A 167 -16.73 -16.57 -9.35
C THR A 167 -15.40 -16.72 -10.05
N LEU A 168 -14.39 -15.91 -9.68
CA LEU A 168 -13.07 -15.98 -10.29
C LEU A 168 -12.35 -17.29 -9.94
N TYR A 169 -12.45 -17.75 -8.70
CA TYR A 169 -11.91 -19.04 -8.27
C TYR A 169 -12.57 -20.20 -9.03
N ASP A 170 -13.90 -20.18 -9.18
CA ASP A 170 -14.63 -21.23 -9.89
C ASP A 170 -14.21 -21.31 -11.38
N ARG A 171 -13.85 -20.17 -12.00
CA ARG A 171 -13.27 -20.11 -13.35
C ARG A 171 -11.86 -20.70 -13.39
N TRP A 172 -11.03 -20.40 -12.40
CA TRP A 172 -9.70 -21.00 -12.27
C TRP A 172 -9.79 -22.53 -12.17
N GLU A 173 -10.60 -23.06 -11.26
CA GLU A 173 -10.80 -24.51 -11.10
C GLU A 173 -11.27 -25.15 -12.41
N SER A 174 -12.22 -24.52 -13.10
CA SER A 174 -12.70 -25.01 -14.39
C SER A 174 -11.61 -25.00 -15.47
N ALA A 175 -10.72 -24.00 -15.48
CA ALA A 175 -9.65 -23.89 -16.47
C ALA A 175 -8.56 -24.95 -16.27
N VAL A 176 -8.31 -25.34 -15.01
CA VAL A 176 -7.22 -26.28 -14.67
C VAL A 176 -7.68 -27.71 -14.41
N GLN A 177 -8.98 -27.98 -14.53
CA GLN A 177 -9.58 -29.28 -14.26
C GLN A 177 -8.92 -30.39 -15.09
N GLY A 178 -8.38 -31.41 -14.40
CA GLY A 178 -7.75 -32.56 -15.04
C GLY A 178 -6.31 -32.33 -15.53
N LEU A 179 -5.76 -31.13 -15.32
CA LEU A 179 -4.35 -30.83 -15.61
C LEU A 179 -3.44 -31.22 -14.44
N PRO A 180 -2.13 -31.45 -14.68
CA PRO A 180 -1.16 -31.63 -13.62
C PRO A 180 -1.09 -30.41 -12.69
N ALA A 181 -0.88 -30.65 -11.39
CA ALA A 181 -0.70 -29.58 -10.41
C ALA A 181 0.51 -28.70 -10.77
N ALA A 182 0.30 -27.39 -10.84
CA ALA A 182 1.34 -26.42 -11.08
C ALA A 182 2.02 -25.94 -9.79
N LYS A 183 3.23 -25.41 -9.93
CA LYS A 183 3.99 -24.69 -8.91
C LYS A 183 3.77 -23.18 -9.07
N PRO A 184 3.66 -22.44 -7.96
CA PRO A 184 3.52 -20.98 -7.99
C PRO A 184 4.80 -20.31 -8.48
N TRP A 185 4.72 -19.05 -8.90
CA TRP A 185 5.88 -18.27 -9.38
C TRP A 185 7.04 -18.26 -8.38
N GLN A 186 6.71 -18.15 -7.09
CA GLN A 186 7.67 -18.14 -5.99
C GLN A 186 8.63 -19.34 -6.01
N HIS A 187 8.15 -20.52 -6.42
CA HIS A 187 8.99 -21.73 -6.54
C HIS A 187 10.12 -21.54 -7.57
N PHE A 188 9.84 -20.90 -8.71
CA PHE A 188 10.81 -20.65 -9.76
C PHE A 188 11.75 -19.50 -9.39
N LEU A 189 11.22 -18.48 -8.69
CA LEU A 189 12.02 -17.38 -8.16
C LEU A 189 13.06 -17.86 -7.14
N GLU A 190 12.68 -18.73 -6.21
CA GLU A 190 13.59 -19.34 -5.22
C GLU A 190 14.70 -20.14 -5.89
N ARG A 191 14.36 -20.89 -6.96
CA ARG A 191 15.34 -21.64 -7.74
C ARG A 191 16.34 -20.69 -8.43
N HIS A 192 15.88 -19.56 -8.95
CA HIS A 192 16.75 -18.53 -9.54
C HIS A 192 17.65 -17.89 -8.48
N GLN A 193 17.11 -17.54 -7.31
CA GLN A 193 17.87 -16.94 -6.22
C GLN A 193 18.95 -17.89 -5.66
N ALA A 194 18.69 -19.20 -5.65
CA ALA A 194 19.64 -20.20 -5.18
C ALA A 194 20.86 -20.38 -6.10
N ASP A 195 20.69 -20.21 -7.42
CA ASP A 195 21.79 -20.30 -8.39
C ASP A 195 21.51 -19.42 -9.64
N PRO A 196 21.69 -18.09 -9.51
CA PRO A 196 21.34 -17.16 -10.59
C PRO A 196 22.26 -17.27 -11.81
N GLY A 197 23.42 -17.91 -11.67
CA GLY A 197 24.38 -18.12 -12.75
C GLY A 197 24.00 -19.29 -13.66
N THR A 198 23.34 -20.31 -13.12
CA THR A 198 22.91 -21.51 -13.88
C THR A 198 21.43 -21.47 -14.25
N TYR A 199 20.61 -20.75 -13.49
CA TYR A 199 19.18 -20.62 -13.74
C TYR A 199 18.78 -19.15 -13.72
N SER A 200 18.61 -18.58 -14.92
CA SER A 200 18.29 -17.17 -15.10
C SER A 200 16.83 -16.86 -14.75
N LYS A 201 16.55 -15.59 -14.49
CA LYS A 201 15.19 -15.10 -14.21
C LYS A 201 14.25 -15.27 -15.42
N ASP A 202 14.79 -15.25 -16.63
CA ASP A 202 14.01 -15.46 -17.85
C ASP A 202 13.67 -16.94 -18.03
N GLU A 203 14.60 -17.85 -17.77
CA GLU A 203 14.31 -19.29 -17.71
C GLU A 203 13.27 -19.61 -16.64
N ALA A 204 13.32 -18.94 -15.47
CA ALA A 204 12.28 -19.07 -14.46
C ALA A 204 10.89 -18.69 -14.99
N ARG A 205 10.77 -17.58 -15.74
CA ARG A 205 9.51 -17.13 -16.34
C ARG A 205 9.01 -18.11 -17.39
N ASP A 206 9.91 -18.60 -18.23
CA ASP A 206 9.57 -19.55 -19.29
C ASP A 206 9.10 -20.88 -18.72
N ASP A 207 9.82 -21.42 -17.73
CA ASP A 207 9.43 -22.65 -17.02
C ASP A 207 8.07 -22.50 -16.31
N TYR A 208 7.83 -21.35 -15.65
CA TYR A 208 6.55 -21.08 -14.98
C TYR A 208 5.39 -21.05 -15.98
N ARG A 209 5.57 -20.35 -17.11
CA ARG A 209 4.56 -20.23 -18.18
C ARG A 209 4.32 -21.53 -18.95
N ALA A 210 5.33 -22.38 -19.05
CA ALA A 210 5.23 -23.67 -19.73
C ALA A 210 4.32 -24.68 -18.99
N GLN A 211 3.95 -24.41 -17.75
CA GLN A 211 3.06 -25.29 -16.98
C GLN A 211 1.65 -25.32 -17.60
N PRO A 212 1.05 -26.51 -17.84
CA PRO A 212 -0.26 -26.61 -18.49
C PRO A 212 -1.36 -25.78 -17.83
N ALA A 213 -1.41 -25.76 -16.50
CA ALA A 213 -2.40 -24.98 -15.75
C ALA A 213 -2.21 -23.46 -15.91
N VAL A 214 -0.96 -22.98 -15.99
CA VAL A 214 -0.66 -21.54 -16.19
C VAL A 214 -1.01 -21.13 -17.61
N ALA A 215 -0.66 -21.95 -18.60
CA ALA A 215 -1.05 -21.72 -19.99
C ALA A 215 -2.57 -21.71 -20.18
N ALA A 216 -3.30 -22.66 -19.56
CA ALA A 216 -4.76 -22.70 -19.62
C ALA A 216 -5.42 -21.47 -18.95
N ALA A 217 -4.88 -21.02 -17.82
CA ALA A 217 -5.38 -19.83 -17.14
C ALA A 217 -5.12 -18.54 -17.94
N ALA A 218 -4.01 -18.45 -18.67
CA ALA A 218 -3.70 -17.29 -19.51
C ALA A 218 -4.73 -17.05 -20.64
N GLU A 219 -5.46 -18.09 -21.07
CA GLU A 219 -6.55 -17.99 -22.05
C GLU A 219 -7.85 -17.42 -21.45
N VAL A 220 -7.95 -17.36 -20.12
CA VAL A 220 -9.06 -16.72 -19.42
C VAL A 220 -8.65 -15.30 -19.07
N SER A 221 -9.26 -14.30 -19.73
CA SER A 221 -8.83 -12.90 -19.60
C SER A 221 -8.78 -12.40 -18.15
N GLU A 222 -9.70 -12.85 -17.31
CA GLU A 222 -9.81 -12.48 -15.91
C GLU A 222 -8.75 -13.15 -15.03
N LEU A 223 -8.09 -14.20 -15.53
CA LEU A 223 -6.98 -14.90 -14.87
C LEU A 223 -5.60 -14.53 -15.45
N SER A 224 -5.55 -13.58 -16.39
CA SER A 224 -4.32 -13.18 -17.10
C SER A 224 -3.34 -12.33 -16.28
N PHE A 225 -3.46 -12.34 -14.94
CA PHE A 225 -2.54 -11.68 -14.03
C PHE A 225 -1.30 -12.55 -13.73
N TRP A 226 -0.35 -12.02 -12.96
CA TRP A 226 1.02 -12.53 -12.87
C TRP A 226 1.16 -13.98 -12.34
N ASP A 227 0.44 -14.36 -11.27
CA ASP A 227 0.56 -15.69 -10.64
C ASP A 227 -0.77 -16.25 -10.09
N PRO A 228 -1.67 -16.79 -10.94
CA PRO A 228 -2.89 -17.44 -10.48
C PRO A 228 -2.64 -18.67 -9.61
N VAL A 229 -1.55 -19.41 -9.83
CA VAL A 229 -1.25 -20.62 -9.04
C VAL A 229 -0.97 -20.24 -7.58
N GLY A 230 -0.14 -19.21 -7.36
CA GLY A 230 0.14 -18.68 -6.02
C GLY A 230 -1.11 -18.08 -5.37
N GLN A 231 -1.85 -17.25 -6.12
CA GLN A 231 -3.04 -16.58 -5.59
C GLN A 231 -4.14 -17.54 -5.12
N PHE A 232 -4.30 -18.69 -5.78
CA PHE A 232 -5.33 -19.67 -5.43
C PHE A 232 -4.82 -20.83 -4.56
N ALA A 233 -3.55 -20.84 -4.14
CA ALA A 233 -2.94 -21.95 -3.41
C ALA A 233 -3.63 -22.28 -2.07
N GLY A 234 -4.23 -21.28 -1.41
CA GLY A 234 -4.99 -21.45 -0.16
C GLY A 234 -6.38 -22.07 -0.35
N GLY A 235 -6.82 -22.27 -1.60
CA GLY A 235 -8.14 -22.78 -1.95
C GLY A 235 -9.26 -21.75 -1.85
N ARG A 236 -10.44 -22.14 -2.32
CA ARG A 236 -11.60 -21.24 -2.49
C ARG A 236 -11.97 -20.45 -1.25
N ALA A 237 -12.07 -21.13 -0.11
CA ALA A 237 -12.51 -20.51 1.14
C ALA A 237 -11.50 -19.48 1.67
N ALA A 238 -10.20 -19.72 1.48
CA ALA A 238 -9.17 -18.75 1.85
C ALA A 238 -9.21 -17.53 0.94
N TYR A 239 -9.24 -17.77 -0.37
CA TYR A 239 -9.29 -16.70 -1.37
C TYR A 239 -10.52 -15.79 -1.21
N VAL A 240 -11.70 -16.38 -0.99
CA VAL A 240 -12.93 -15.62 -0.76
C VAL A 240 -12.88 -14.83 0.54
N ARG A 241 -12.31 -15.39 1.61
CA ARG A 241 -12.17 -14.67 2.89
C ARG A 241 -11.24 -13.47 2.74
N GLU A 242 -10.06 -13.68 2.16
CA GLU A 242 -9.09 -12.61 1.91
C GLU A 242 -9.72 -11.48 1.08
N ALA A 243 -10.38 -11.81 -0.03
CA ALA A 243 -11.07 -10.82 -0.85
C ALA A 243 -12.18 -10.09 -0.10
N ARG A 244 -12.91 -10.76 0.81
CA ARG A 244 -13.89 -10.09 1.68
C ARG A 244 -13.20 -9.09 2.59
N ASP A 245 -12.13 -9.49 3.27
CA ASP A 245 -11.44 -8.63 4.24
C ASP A 245 -10.81 -7.40 3.54
N GLU A 246 -10.22 -7.60 2.36
CA GLU A 246 -9.69 -6.52 1.53
C GLU A 246 -10.75 -5.49 1.08
N ALA A 247 -12.00 -5.93 0.93
CA ALA A 247 -13.07 -5.12 0.34
C ALA A 247 -13.31 -3.80 1.08
N VAL A 248 -12.98 -3.76 2.38
CA VAL A 248 -13.24 -2.62 3.26
C VAL A 248 -11.97 -1.87 3.68
N THR A 249 -10.81 -2.30 3.19
CA THR A 249 -9.51 -1.73 3.55
C THR A 249 -8.96 -0.83 2.45
N GLY A 250 -8.18 0.18 2.86
CA GLY A 250 -7.30 0.92 1.96
C GLY A 250 -5.92 0.27 1.85
N VAL A 251 -4.99 0.96 1.19
CA VAL A 251 -3.56 0.61 1.27
C VAL A 251 -2.93 1.12 2.57
N VAL A 252 -3.56 2.11 3.20
CA VAL A 252 -3.20 2.59 4.53
C VAL A 252 -4.45 2.71 5.39
N LEU A 253 -4.31 2.39 6.67
CA LEU A 253 -5.25 2.72 7.73
C LEU A 253 -4.58 3.68 8.72
N LEU A 254 -5.10 4.89 8.84
CA LEU A 254 -4.76 5.82 9.92
C LEU A 254 -5.77 5.64 11.06
N THR A 255 -5.31 5.11 12.18
CA THR A 255 -6.15 4.75 13.32
C THR A 255 -6.55 5.98 14.16
N LEU A 256 -7.54 5.84 15.04
CA LEU A 256 -7.95 6.88 16.00
C LEU A 256 -6.81 7.31 16.93
N GLU A 257 -5.88 6.38 17.20
CA GLU A 257 -4.69 6.61 18.02
C GLU A 257 -3.58 7.33 17.25
N GLY A 258 -3.78 7.65 15.97
CA GLY A 258 -2.80 8.32 15.11
C GLY A 258 -1.73 7.38 14.56
N ALA A 259 -1.96 6.06 14.54
CA ALA A 259 -1.02 5.11 13.95
C ALA A 259 -1.24 5.00 12.44
N TRP A 260 -0.19 5.23 11.65
CA TRP A 260 -0.15 4.96 10.21
C TRP A 260 0.20 3.49 9.98
N ILE A 261 -0.78 2.71 9.57
CA ILE A 261 -0.60 1.29 9.27
C ILE A 261 -0.65 1.13 7.75
N GLU A 262 0.49 0.87 7.13
CA GLU A 262 0.59 0.69 5.68
C GLU A 262 0.61 -0.79 5.29
N ARG A 263 -0.04 -1.10 4.15
CA ARG A 263 0.05 -2.38 3.47
C ARG A 263 1.46 -2.53 2.91
N PRO A 264 2.22 -3.56 3.30
CA PRO A 264 3.57 -3.72 2.81
C PRO A 264 3.56 -3.92 1.29
N TRP A 265 4.58 -3.38 0.64
CA TRP A 265 4.70 -3.44 -0.81
C TRP A 265 5.02 -4.86 -1.27
N ALA A 266 4.30 -5.32 -2.30
CA ALA A 266 4.35 -6.70 -2.78
C ALA A 266 5.73 -7.14 -3.31
N PHE A 267 6.63 -6.20 -3.62
CA PHE A 267 8.00 -6.50 -4.08
C PHE A 267 9.02 -6.64 -2.95
N GLU A 268 8.68 -6.22 -1.73
CA GLU A 268 9.61 -6.18 -0.59
C GLU A 268 9.25 -7.19 0.50
N THR A 269 8.07 -7.80 0.41
CA THR A 269 7.54 -8.66 1.48
C THR A 269 6.89 -9.94 0.98
N THR A 270 6.69 -10.87 1.90
CA THR A 270 5.99 -12.14 1.61
C THR A 270 4.48 -11.93 1.61
N ALA A 271 3.73 -12.76 0.87
CA ALA A 271 2.26 -12.77 0.89
C ALA A 271 1.65 -12.86 2.31
N SER A 272 2.41 -13.42 3.27
CA SER A 272 2.03 -13.46 4.69
C SER A 272 1.93 -12.08 5.34
N ALA A 273 2.82 -11.15 4.98
CA ALA A 273 2.83 -9.79 5.54
C ALA A 273 1.65 -8.96 5.04
N GLU A 274 1.29 -9.13 3.77
CA GLU A 274 0.13 -8.52 3.15
C GLU A 274 -1.18 -9.02 3.77
N ALA A 275 -1.33 -10.35 3.90
CA ALA A 275 -2.46 -10.95 4.59
C ALA A 275 -2.58 -10.48 6.06
N ALA A 276 -1.45 -10.34 6.76
CA ALA A 276 -1.43 -9.82 8.13
C ALA A 276 -1.87 -8.35 8.23
N TYR A 277 -1.53 -7.52 7.24
CA TYR A 277 -2.07 -6.16 7.15
C TYR A 277 -3.59 -6.19 7.00
N VAL A 278 -4.10 -6.95 6.02
CA VAL A 278 -5.54 -7.02 5.72
C VAL A 278 -6.32 -7.50 6.93
N GLU A 279 -5.88 -8.58 7.58
CA GLU A 279 -6.50 -9.11 8.80
C GLU A 279 -6.53 -8.05 9.91
N ARG A 280 -5.40 -7.38 10.16
CA ARG A 280 -5.30 -6.36 11.21
C ARG A 280 -6.17 -5.14 10.92
N ALA A 281 -6.17 -4.64 9.69
CA ALA A 281 -6.96 -3.48 9.29
C ALA A 281 -8.46 -3.77 9.33
N ALA A 282 -8.90 -4.91 8.79
CA ALA A 282 -10.29 -5.33 8.83
C ALA A 282 -10.77 -5.53 10.27
N ALA A 283 -9.98 -6.18 11.13
CA ALA A 283 -10.29 -6.36 12.54
C ALA A 283 -10.38 -5.03 13.31
N TYR A 284 -9.52 -4.05 12.99
CA TYR A 284 -9.60 -2.72 13.57
C TYR A 284 -10.93 -2.05 13.20
N LEU A 285 -11.28 -2.04 11.91
CA LEU A 285 -12.53 -1.45 11.40
C LEU A 285 -13.78 -2.10 12.01
N ASP A 286 -13.78 -3.43 12.17
CA ASP A 286 -14.89 -4.17 12.81
C ASP A 286 -15.02 -3.89 14.31
N GLY A 287 -13.93 -3.45 14.95
CA GLY A 287 -13.89 -3.11 16.37
C GLY A 287 -14.26 -1.65 16.68
N LEU A 288 -14.45 -0.80 15.66
CA LEU A 288 -14.78 0.60 15.85
C LEU A 288 -16.19 0.79 16.44
N ASP A 289 -16.34 1.82 17.26
CA ASP A 289 -17.67 2.27 17.70
C ASP A 289 -18.50 2.71 16.46
N PRO A 290 -19.80 2.38 16.38
CA PRO A 290 -20.63 2.75 15.24
C PRO A 290 -20.68 4.26 14.92
N ASP A 291 -20.41 5.12 15.90
CA ASP A 291 -20.41 6.58 15.68
C ASP A 291 -19.04 7.12 15.25
N VAL A 292 -17.97 6.31 15.28
CA VAL A 292 -16.65 6.67 14.74
C VAL A 292 -16.73 6.85 13.23
N TYR A 293 -16.10 7.90 12.73
CA TYR A 293 -16.02 8.17 11.30
C TYR A 293 -14.87 7.40 10.66
N VAL A 294 -15.10 6.90 9.45
CA VAL A 294 -14.03 6.43 8.56
C VAL A 294 -14.19 7.15 7.23
N VAL A 295 -13.09 7.75 6.75
CA VAL A 295 -13.07 8.58 5.53
C VAL A 295 -12.02 8.06 4.56
N ALA A 296 -12.40 7.90 3.30
CA ALA A 296 -11.52 7.53 2.20
C ALA A 296 -10.82 8.79 1.64
N VAL A 297 -9.49 8.76 1.63
CA VAL A 297 -8.65 9.88 1.21
C VAL A 297 -7.67 9.41 0.13
N ASP A 298 -7.58 10.17 -0.96
CA ASP A 298 -6.57 10.04 -2.01
C ASP A 298 -5.33 10.85 -1.58
N CYS A 299 -4.28 10.18 -1.14
CA CYS A 299 -2.99 10.81 -0.83
C CYS A 299 -1.98 10.60 -1.96
N HIS A 300 -1.17 11.61 -2.24
CA HIS A 300 -0.04 11.55 -3.18
C HIS A 300 1.30 11.60 -2.46
N SER A 301 2.27 10.81 -2.92
CA SER A 301 3.67 10.74 -2.44
C SER A 301 4.73 10.78 -3.54
#